data_AF-A0A1G2XU62-F1
#
_entry.id   AF-A0A1G2XU62-F1
#
_cell.length_a   1.000
_cell.length_b   1.000
_cell.length_c   1.000
_cell.angle_alpha   90.00
_cell.angle_beta   90.00
_cell.angle_gamma   90.00
#
_symmetry.space_group_name_H-M   'P 1'
#
loop_
_entity.id
_entity.type
_entity.pdbx_description
1 polymer ?
#
loop_
_entity_poly.entity_id
_entity_poly.type
_entity_poly.pdbx_seq_one_letter_code
_entity_poly.pdbx_strand_id
1 'polypeptide(L)'
;MNMKIKRPDYREMLVTLTADLFLQNIAKGFKTAIQKHPSGFTFNIINLQLKTAFSPEIYLVGQREHGKNFKTDPKLSDLIEWLCINLSAIYSKGGLIGGWWNKDGIFFLDVVAVISGYENAMLAGMINGEEKIYHPYSSRCIDVQTPQINIYLPEKQKAKLKKDKRRRK
;
A
#
# COMPACT_ATOMS: atom_id res chain seq x y z
N MET A 1 48.78 -15.75 -10.73
CA MET A 1 47.77 -14.72 -10.41
C MET A 1 47.11 -15.14 -9.10
N ASN A 2 47.53 -14.56 -7.95
CA ASN A 2 47.03 -14.98 -6.63
C ASN A 2 45.65 -14.37 -6.37
N MET A 3 44.60 -15.19 -6.47
CA MET A 3 43.27 -14.79 -5.99
C MET A 3 43.29 -14.76 -4.46
N LYS A 4 43.34 -13.57 -3.88
CA LYS A 4 43.08 -13.39 -2.44
C LYS A 4 41.60 -13.67 -2.21
N ILE A 5 41.29 -14.85 -1.68
CA ILE A 5 39.95 -15.17 -1.16
C ILE A 5 39.72 -14.25 0.04
N LYS A 6 38.86 -13.22 -0.13
CA LYS A 6 38.38 -12.41 0.99
C LYS A 6 37.62 -13.33 1.93
N ARG A 7 38.08 -13.46 3.17
CA ARG A 7 37.33 -14.15 4.21
C ARG A 7 36.02 -13.37 4.45
N PRO A 8 34.87 -14.05 4.57
CA PRO A 8 33.60 -13.38 4.80
C PRO A 8 33.62 -12.63 6.14
N ASP A 9 33.03 -11.44 6.16
CA ASP A 9 32.86 -10.66 7.38
C ASP A 9 31.73 -11.29 8.21
N TYR A 10 32.10 -11.90 9.33
CA TYR A 10 31.16 -12.56 10.24
C TYR A 10 30.06 -11.61 10.77
N ARG A 11 30.33 -10.30 10.89
CA ARG A 11 29.32 -9.33 11.33
C ARG A 11 28.26 -9.12 10.27
N GLU A 12 28.68 -8.95 9.02
CA GLU A 12 27.77 -8.79 7.87
C GLU A 12 26.90 -10.05 7.67
N MET A 13 27.49 -11.24 7.84
CA MET A 13 26.74 -12.50 7.83
C MET A 13 25.68 -12.55 8.93
N LEU A 14 26.04 -12.20 10.18
CA LEU A 14 25.09 -12.21 11.31
C LEU A 14 23.95 -11.20 11.13
N VAL A 15 24.25 -10.00 10.62
CA VAL A 15 23.23 -8.99 10.30
C VAL A 15 22.27 -9.50 9.22
N THR A 16 22.81 -10.12 8.18
CA THR A 16 21.99 -10.69 7.09
C THR A 16 21.10 -11.81 7.60
N LEU A 17 21.64 -12.73 8.41
CA LEU A 17 20.89 -13.84 9.00
C LEU A 17 19.76 -13.37 9.92
N THR A 18 20.04 -12.37 10.76
CA THR A 18 19.04 -11.82 11.67
C THR A 18 17.93 -11.06 10.93
N ALA A 19 18.28 -10.31 9.88
CA ALA A 19 17.31 -9.64 9.02
C ALA A 19 16.42 -10.64 8.26
N ASP A 20 17.00 -11.71 7.70
CA ASP A 20 16.24 -12.74 7.01
C ASP A 20 15.27 -13.47 7.97
N LEU A 21 15.74 -13.88 9.15
CA LEU A 21 14.88 -14.48 10.17
C LEU A 21 13.73 -13.56 10.60
N PHE A 22 14.01 -12.25 10.73
CA PHE A 22 12.99 -11.26 11.06
C PHE A 22 11.92 -11.16 9.96
N LEU A 23 12.32 -11.03 8.70
CA LEU A 23 11.39 -10.97 7.56
C LEU A 23 10.58 -12.26 7.41
N GLN A 24 11.21 -13.42 7.59
CA GLN A 24 10.52 -14.72 7.58
C GLN A 24 9.45 -14.80 8.67
N ASN A 25 9.74 -14.32 9.88
CA ASN A 25 8.78 -14.31 10.97
C ASN A 25 7.59 -13.39 10.69
N ILE A 26 7.84 -12.20 10.16
CA ILE A 26 6.78 -11.26 9.76
C ILE A 26 5.92 -11.87 8.64
N ALA A 27 6.55 -12.40 7.60
CA ALA A 27 5.84 -12.98 6.47
C ALA A 27 4.97 -14.19 6.88
N LYS A 28 5.44 -15.02 7.83
CA LYS A 28 4.61 -16.08 8.44
C LYS A 28 3.43 -15.52 9.22
N GLY A 29 3.65 -14.43 9.96
CA GLY A 29 2.60 -13.68 10.65
C GLY A 29 1.53 -13.17 9.68
N PHE A 30 1.95 -12.58 8.55
CA PHE A 30 1.03 -12.17 7.47
C PHE A 30 0.26 -13.33 6.91
N LYS A 31 0.92 -14.42 6.53
CA LYS A 31 0.23 -15.59 5.97
C LYS A 31 -0.85 -16.10 6.92
N THR A 32 -0.57 -16.13 8.22
CA THR A 32 -1.55 -16.48 9.25
C THR A 32 -2.70 -15.46 9.33
N ALA A 33 -2.40 -14.17 9.29
CA ALA A 33 -3.40 -13.11 9.34
C ALA A 33 -4.34 -13.11 8.12
N ILE A 34 -3.78 -13.31 6.92
CA ILE A 34 -4.52 -13.40 5.65
C ILE A 34 -5.57 -14.51 5.71
N GLN A 35 -5.22 -15.66 6.28
CA GLN A 35 -6.11 -16.81 6.39
C GLN A 35 -7.17 -16.64 7.49
N LYS A 36 -6.82 -16.01 8.61
CA LYS A 36 -7.72 -15.85 9.76
C LYS A 36 -8.64 -14.63 9.68
N HIS A 37 -8.27 -13.62 8.90
CA HIS A 37 -8.95 -12.32 8.85
C HIS A 37 -9.24 -11.91 7.40
N PRO A 38 -10.14 -12.62 6.70
CA PRO A 38 -10.46 -12.33 5.30
C PRO A 38 -11.13 -10.96 5.09
N SER A 39 -11.83 -10.47 6.12
CA SER A 39 -12.38 -9.11 6.23
C SER A 39 -11.31 -8.02 6.42
N GLY A 40 -10.04 -8.41 6.41
CA GLY A 40 -8.91 -7.51 6.42
C GLY A 40 -8.31 -7.25 7.80
N PHE A 41 -7.08 -6.73 7.76
CA PHE A 41 -6.27 -6.44 8.93
C PHE A 41 -5.31 -5.28 8.64
N THR A 42 -4.76 -4.72 9.70
CA THR A 42 -3.54 -3.91 9.65
C THR A 42 -2.48 -4.53 10.55
N PHE A 43 -1.24 -4.53 10.12
CA PHE A 43 -0.09 -4.95 10.91
C PHE A 43 0.92 -3.81 10.99
N ASN A 44 1.33 -3.48 12.21
CA ASN A 44 2.39 -2.51 12.43
C ASN A 44 3.73 -3.24 12.59
N ILE A 45 4.64 -3.06 11.64
CA ILE A 45 5.93 -3.74 11.62
C ILE A 45 6.89 -3.26 12.72
N ILE A 46 6.70 -2.05 13.23
CA ILE A 46 7.58 -1.43 14.23
C ILE A 46 7.37 -2.08 15.60
N ASN A 47 6.12 -2.32 15.98
CA ASN A 47 5.76 -2.89 17.28
C ASN A 47 5.15 -4.31 17.19
N LEU A 48 5.10 -4.88 15.97
CA LEU A 48 4.60 -6.22 15.66
C LEU A 48 3.13 -6.45 16.06
N GLN A 49 2.32 -5.38 16.10
CA GLN A 49 0.91 -5.48 16.48
C GLN A 49 -0.01 -5.72 15.27
N LEU A 50 -0.81 -6.77 15.37
CA LEU A 50 -1.91 -7.06 14.45
C LEU A 50 -3.21 -6.45 14.97
N LYS A 51 -3.93 -5.74 14.11
CA LYS A 51 -5.27 -5.20 14.39
C LYS A 51 -6.25 -5.69 13.33
N THR A 52 -7.37 -6.22 13.80
CA THR A 52 -8.40 -6.87 12.98
C THR A 52 -9.80 -6.33 13.25
N ALA A 53 -9.97 -5.61 14.37
CA ALA A 53 -11.21 -4.93 14.73
C ALA A 53 -11.09 -3.42 14.46
N PHE A 54 -12.07 -2.86 13.77
CA PHE A 54 -12.09 -1.47 13.35
C PHE A 54 -13.44 -0.84 13.68
N SER A 55 -13.43 0.44 14.04
CA SER A 55 -14.65 1.23 14.22
C SER A 55 -15.30 1.52 12.84
N PRO A 56 -16.63 1.71 12.76
CA PRO A 56 -17.34 2.10 11.54
C PRO A 56 -16.86 3.42 10.90
N GLU A 57 -16.09 4.23 11.63
CA GLU A 57 -15.55 5.49 11.10
C GLU A 57 -14.14 5.36 10.53
N ILE A 58 -13.53 4.16 10.61
CA ILE A 58 -12.14 3.94 10.20
C ILE A 58 -12.08 3.36 8.80
N TYR A 59 -11.26 3.98 7.97
CA TYR A 59 -10.93 3.55 6.61
C TYR A 59 -9.43 3.28 6.50
N LEU A 60 -9.07 2.31 5.67
CA LEU A 60 -7.70 2.05 5.27
C LEU A 60 -7.50 2.63 3.87
N VAL A 61 -6.48 3.47 3.76
CA VAL A 61 -6.11 4.12 2.49
C VAL A 61 -4.74 3.63 2.09
N GLY A 62 -4.67 2.96 0.94
CA GLY A 62 -3.43 2.45 0.35
C GLY A 62 -2.53 3.53 -0.23
N GLN A 63 -1.41 3.09 -0.79
CA GLN A 63 -0.51 3.92 -1.58
C GLN A 63 -0.29 3.22 -2.92
N ARG A 64 -0.77 3.84 -4.00
CA ARG A 64 -0.92 3.19 -5.32
C ARG A 64 0.36 2.52 -5.81
N GLU A 65 1.51 3.12 -5.50
CA GLU A 65 2.84 2.65 -5.88
C GLU A 65 3.35 1.43 -5.09
N HIS A 66 2.74 1.13 -3.94
CA HIS A 66 3.12 0.02 -3.05
C HIS A 66 2.10 -1.12 -3.05
N GLY A 67 0.89 -0.89 -3.55
CA GLY A 67 -0.16 -1.90 -3.62
C GLY A 67 0.21 -3.12 -4.47
N LYS A 68 -0.10 -4.32 -3.96
CA LYS A 68 0.06 -5.59 -4.68
C LYS A 68 -1.19 -6.44 -4.58
N ASN A 69 -1.59 -6.99 -5.72
CA ASN A 69 -2.77 -7.83 -5.84
C ASN A 69 -2.36 -9.28 -6.11
N PHE A 70 -3.05 -10.22 -5.46
CA PHE A 70 -2.83 -11.65 -5.60
C PHE A 70 -4.15 -12.33 -5.94
N LYS A 71 -4.17 -13.11 -7.02
CA LYS A 71 -5.36 -13.89 -7.43
C LYS A 71 -5.56 -15.17 -6.62
N THR A 72 -4.58 -15.53 -5.81
CA THR A 72 -4.55 -16.72 -4.95
C THR A 72 -3.88 -16.33 -3.63
N ASP A 73 -3.94 -17.21 -2.62
CA ASP A 73 -3.20 -17.01 -1.37
C ASP A 73 -1.70 -16.78 -1.67
N PRO A 74 -1.11 -15.64 -1.28
CA PRO A 74 0.29 -15.35 -1.58
C PRO A 74 1.22 -16.38 -0.93
N LYS A 75 2.29 -16.74 -1.65
CA LYS A 75 3.35 -17.57 -1.09
C LYS A 75 4.19 -16.74 -0.13
N LEU A 76 4.90 -17.42 0.77
CA LEU A 76 5.79 -16.77 1.72
C LEU A 76 6.86 -15.94 1.00
N SER A 77 7.40 -16.46 -0.11
CA SER A 77 8.36 -15.75 -0.96
C SER A 77 7.80 -14.43 -1.49
N ASP A 78 6.53 -14.41 -1.91
CA ASP A 78 5.92 -13.23 -2.51
C ASP A 78 5.73 -12.12 -1.46
N LEU A 79 5.41 -12.51 -0.22
CA LEU A 79 5.30 -11.58 0.92
C LEU A 79 6.66 -11.01 1.33
N ILE A 80 7.71 -11.84 1.33
CA ILE A 80 9.07 -11.40 1.65
C ILE A 80 9.58 -10.44 0.57
N GLU A 81 9.39 -10.78 -0.71
CA GLU A 81 9.77 -9.92 -1.83
C GLU A 81 9.08 -8.55 -1.72
N TRP A 82 7.76 -8.55 -1.50
CA TRP A 82 7.00 -7.32 -1.33
C TRP A 82 7.50 -6.49 -0.13
N LEU A 83 7.77 -7.14 1.02
CA LEU A 83 8.34 -6.47 2.19
C LEU A 83 9.68 -5.82 1.88
N CYS A 84 10.60 -6.53 1.22
CA CYS A 84 11.91 -6.01 0.86
C CYS A 84 11.82 -4.77 -0.04
N ILE A 85 10.93 -4.81 -1.04
CA ILE A 85 10.72 -3.68 -1.97
C ILE A 85 10.15 -2.46 -1.23
N ASN A 86 9.22 -2.68 -0.31
CA ASN A 86 8.45 -1.60 0.31
C ASN A 86 8.94 -1.20 1.70
N LEU A 87 10.00 -1.82 2.24
CA LEU A 87 10.42 -1.64 3.63
C LEU A 87 10.69 -0.17 3.99
N SER A 88 11.36 0.54 3.09
CA SER A 88 11.64 1.98 3.25
C SER A 88 10.35 2.80 3.35
N ALA A 89 9.39 2.54 2.45
CA ALA A 89 8.10 3.21 2.45
C ALA A 89 7.32 2.90 3.73
N ILE A 90 7.25 1.62 4.12
CA ILE A 90 6.60 1.17 5.35
C ILE A 90 7.12 1.96 6.56
N TYR A 91 8.43 2.02 6.77
CA TYR A 91 9.00 2.75 7.91
C TYR A 91 8.74 4.26 7.83
N SER A 92 8.87 4.87 6.64
CA SER A 92 8.63 6.30 6.46
C SER A 92 7.17 6.72 6.70
N LYS A 93 6.23 5.78 6.61
CA LYS A 93 4.78 5.99 6.71
C LYS A 93 4.19 5.45 8.01
N GLY A 94 5.02 5.22 9.04
CA GLY A 94 4.56 4.81 10.37
C GLY A 94 4.39 3.31 10.58
N GLY A 95 4.89 2.48 9.65
CA GLY A 95 5.05 1.05 9.82
C GLY A 95 3.81 0.21 9.51
N LEU A 96 2.75 0.80 8.96
CA LEU A 96 1.46 0.13 8.79
C LEU A 96 1.32 -0.54 7.43
N ILE A 97 0.99 -1.82 7.47
CA ILE A 97 0.69 -2.67 6.31
C ILE A 97 -0.76 -3.11 6.44
N GLY A 98 -1.52 -3.01 5.37
CA GLY A 98 -2.91 -3.45 5.29
C GLY A 98 -3.07 -4.61 4.34
N GLY A 99 -3.92 -5.56 4.69
CA GLY A 99 -4.28 -6.67 3.80
C GLY A 99 -5.75 -7.01 3.89
N TRP A 100 -6.40 -7.30 2.77
CA TRP A 100 -7.81 -7.70 2.72
C TRP A 100 -8.15 -8.45 1.43
N TRP A 101 -9.21 -9.26 1.46
CA TRP A 101 -9.77 -9.86 0.26
C TRP A 101 -10.93 -9.01 -0.26
N ASN A 102 -11.03 -8.88 -1.57
CA ASN A 102 -12.27 -8.39 -2.19
C ASN A 102 -13.26 -9.55 -2.41
N LYS A 103 -14.47 -9.20 -2.83
CA LYS A 103 -15.54 -10.17 -3.12
C LYS A 103 -15.25 -11.11 -4.29
N ASP A 104 -14.32 -10.73 -5.17
CA ASP A 104 -13.90 -11.54 -6.32
C ASP A 104 -12.79 -12.54 -5.98
N GLY A 105 -12.38 -12.63 -4.70
CA GLY A 105 -11.30 -13.51 -4.27
C GLY A 105 -9.91 -13.01 -4.67
N ILE A 106 -9.72 -11.70 -4.85
CA ILE A 106 -8.41 -11.07 -5.02
C ILE A 106 -7.96 -10.52 -3.66
N PHE A 107 -6.76 -10.93 -3.23
CA PHE A 107 -6.12 -10.39 -2.04
C PHE A 107 -5.32 -9.14 -2.39
N PHE A 108 -5.53 -8.07 -1.62
CA PHE A 108 -4.82 -6.80 -1.70
C PHE A 108 -3.89 -6.70 -0.51
N LEU A 109 -2.63 -6.32 -0.76
CA LEU A 109 -1.62 -6.01 0.25
C LEU A 109 -1.03 -4.65 -0.06
N ASP A 110 -0.95 -3.77 0.92
CA ASP A 110 -0.48 -2.41 0.71
C ASP A 110 0.15 -1.78 1.96
N VAL A 111 0.92 -0.72 1.76
CA VAL A 111 1.30 0.25 2.80
C VAL A 111 0.12 1.18 3.02
N VAL A 112 -0.47 1.16 4.22
CA VAL A 112 -1.73 1.85 4.47
C VAL A 112 -1.62 2.93 5.52
N ALA A 113 -2.45 3.96 5.38
CA ALA A 113 -2.82 4.87 6.46
C ALA A 113 -4.18 4.48 7.05
N VAL A 114 -4.30 4.61 8.37
CA VAL A 114 -5.57 4.44 9.09
C VAL A 114 -6.19 5.82 9.26
N ILE A 115 -7.28 6.08 8.54
CA ILE A 115 -7.92 7.40 8.48
C ILE A 115 -9.30 7.33 9.13
N SER A 116 -9.62 8.32 9.97
CA SER A 116 -10.95 8.49 10.56
C SER A 116 -11.77 9.46 9.71
N GLY A 117 -13.02 9.07 9.44
CA GLY A 117 -13.98 9.84 8.66
C GLY A 117 -13.89 9.56 7.17
N TYR A 118 -15.05 9.42 6.54
CA TYR A 118 -15.18 9.10 5.12
C TYR A 118 -14.53 10.16 4.21
N GLU A 119 -14.83 11.44 4.45
CA GLU A 119 -14.33 12.55 3.61
C GLU A 119 -12.80 12.67 3.65
N ASN A 120 -12.20 12.52 4.83
CA ASN A 120 -10.74 12.51 5.00
C ASN A 120 -10.12 11.33 4.25
N ALA A 121 -10.74 10.16 4.32
CA ALA A 121 -10.25 8.97 3.62
C ALA A 121 -10.33 9.13 2.10
N MET A 122 -11.40 9.73 1.59
CA MET A 122 -11.56 10.03 0.16
C MET A 122 -10.49 11.00 -0.32
N LEU A 123 -10.26 12.09 0.42
CA LEU A 123 -9.20 13.05 0.10
C LEU A 123 -7.81 12.39 0.11
N ALA A 124 -7.52 11.57 1.13
CA ALA A 124 -6.27 10.83 1.21
C ALA A 124 -6.11 9.85 0.04
N GLY A 125 -7.19 9.14 -0.33
CA GLY A 125 -7.20 8.25 -1.49
C GLY A 125 -6.87 8.99 -2.78
N MET A 126 -7.46 10.16 -2.99
CA MET A 126 -7.14 11.01 -4.15
C MET A 126 -5.67 11.43 -4.17
N ILE A 127 -5.14 11.90 -3.03
CA ILE A 127 -3.74 12.33 -2.91
C ILE A 127 -2.78 11.18 -3.19
N ASN A 128 -3.12 9.97 -2.73
CA ASN A 128 -2.32 8.77 -2.94
C ASN A 128 -2.52 8.14 -4.33
N GLY A 129 -3.39 8.72 -5.17
CA GLY A 129 -3.72 8.17 -6.49
C GLY A 129 -4.49 6.85 -6.45
N GLU A 130 -5.11 6.53 -5.31
CA GLU A 130 -5.90 5.33 -5.14
C GLU A 130 -7.19 5.38 -5.95
N GLU A 131 -7.56 4.23 -6.50
CA GLU A 131 -8.86 4.07 -7.15
C GLU A 131 -9.94 3.72 -6.12
N LYS A 132 -9.55 3.11 -4.99
CA LYS A 132 -10.45 2.66 -3.95
C LYS A 132 -9.86 2.83 -2.55
N ILE A 133 -10.70 3.15 -1.58
CA ILE A 133 -10.39 3.04 -0.15
C ILE A 133 -11.08 1.82 0.43
N TYR A 134 -10.49 1.23 1.47
CA TYR A 134 -11.07 0.06 2.13
C TYR A 134 -11.76 0.43 3.44
N HIS A 135 -12.99 -0.03 3.61
CA HIS A 135 -13.76 0.13 4.84
C HIS A 135 -13.86 -1.21 5.58
N PRO A 136 -12.94 -1.49 6.53
CA PRO A 136 -12.81 -2.79 7.17
C PRO A 136 -14.05 -3.24 7.94
N TYR A 137 -14.75 -2.33 8.61
CA TYR A 137 -15.96 -2.66 9.37
C TYR A 137 -17.06 -3.29 8.49
N SER A 138 -17.22 -2.79 7.26
CA SER A 138 -18.19 -3.35 6.29
C SER A 138 -17.59 -4.33 5.29
N SER A 139 -16.27 -4.53 5.32
CA SER A 139 -15.51 -5.30 4.31
C SER A 139 -15.80 -4.87 2.87
N ARG A 140 -15.74 -3.55 2.61
CA ARG A 140 -16.03 -2.98 1.28
C ARG A 140 -14.87 -2.14 0.78
N CYS A 141 -14.56 -2.27 -0.50
CA CYS A 141 -13.82 -1.26 -1.23
C CYS A 141 -14.81 -0.21 -1.75
N ILE A 142 -14.47 1.06 -1.60
CA ILE A 142 -15.28 2.21 -2.01
C ILE A 142 -14.49 3.00 -3.03
N ASP A 143 -15.09 3.29 -4.18
CA ASP A 143 -14.43 4.04 -5.25
C ASP A 143 -14.09 5.46 -4.79
N VAL A 144 -12.85 5.87 -5.04
CA VAL A 144 -12.39 7.24 -4.81
C VAL A 144 -13.02 8.14 -5.88
N GLN A 145 -13.94 8.99 -5.44
CA GLN A 145 -14.58 9.96 -6.30
C GLN A 145 -13.62 11.13 -6.52
N THR A 146 -13.16 11.30 -7.75
CA THR A 146 -12.50 12.54 -8.13
C THR A 146 -13.58 13.61 -8.32
N PRO A 147 -13.47 14.78 -7.65
CA PRO A 147 -14.37 15.88 -7.93
C PRO A 147 -14.22 16.22 -9.42
N GLN A 148 -15.35 16.25 -10.12
CA GLN A 148 -15.44 16.80 -11.47
C GLN A 148 -15.11 18.28 -11.36
N ILE A 149 -13.83 18.64 -11.49
CA ILE A 149 -13.43 20.04 -11.60
C ILE A 149 -13.92 20.49 -12.97
N ASN A 150 -15.15 21.01 -13.02
CA ASN A 150 -15.59 21.82 -14.13
C ASN A 150 -14.72 23.08 -14.13
N ILE A 151 -13.61 23.03 -14.85
CA ILE A 151 -12.78 24.21 -15.08
C ILE A 151 -13.63 25.16 -15.91
N TYR A 152 -14.34 26.06 -15.22
CA TYR A 152 -14.97 27.19 -15.87
C TYR A 152 -13.86 28.13 -16.35
N LEU A 153 -13.35 27.86 -17.56
CA LEU A 153 -12.49 28.81 -18.24
C LEU A 153 -13.34 30.04 -18.59
N PRO A 154 -12.99 31.24 -18.09
CA PRO A 154 -13.62 32.47 -18.52
C PRO A 154 -13.55 32.59 -20.05
N GLU A 155 -14.61 33.05 -20.71
CA GLU A 155 -14.70 33.06 -22.19
C GLU A 155 -13.49 33.72 -22.88
N LYS A 156 -12.90 34.74 -22.25
CA LYS A 156 -11.69 35.42 -22.71
C LYS A 156 -10.50 34.46 -22.89
N GLN A 157 -10.36 33.46 -22.03
CA GLN A 157 -9.30 32.46 -22.13
C GLN A 157 -9.61 31.38 -23.18
N LYS A 158 -10.89 31.02 -23.37
CA LYS A 158 -11.33 30.13 -24.46
C LYS A 158 -11.04 30.72 -25.84
N ALA A 159 -11.21 32.04 -26.01
CA ALA A 159 -10.91 32.75 -27.25
C ALA A 159 -9.40 32.79 -27.57
N LYS A 160 -8.55 32.96 -26.55
CA LYS A 160 -7.08 32.96 -26.70
C LYS A 160 -6.56 31.58 -27.12
N LEU A 161 -7.05 30.51 -26.49
CA LEU A 161 -6.74 29.12 -26.85
C LEU A 161 -7.14 28.76 -28.29
N LYS A 162 -8.29 29.27 -28.78
CA LYS A 162 -8.71 29.08 -30.18
C LYS A 162 -7.82 29.84 -31.16
N LYS A 163 -7.33 31.04 -30.82
CA LYS A 163 -6.38 31.80 -31.66
C LYS A 163 -5.02 31.11 -31.74
N ASP A 164 -4.50 30.60 -30.64
CA ASP A 164 -3.18 29.97 -30.61
C ASP A 164 -3.15 28.62 -31.35
N LYS A 165 -4.24 27.84 -31.30
CA LYS A 165 -4.38 26.61 -32.12
C LYS A 165 -4.42 26.88 -33.64
N ARG A 166 -4.91 28.05 -34.06
CA ARG A 166 -4.96 28.43 -35.49
C ARG A 166 -3.62 28.92 -36.03
N ARG A 167 -2.69 29.33 -35.16
CA ARG A 167 -1.33 29.79 -35.54
C ARG A 167 -0.30 28.66 -35.66
N ARG A 168 -0.69 27.43 -35.28
CA ARG A 168 0.15 26.22 -35.33
C ARG A 168 -0.24 25.27 -36.47
N LYS A 169 -1.16 25.68 -37.34
CA LYS A 169 -1.44 25.07 -38.64
C LYS A 169 -0.96 26.02 -39.72
#